data_AF-W2TW91-F1
#
_entry.id   AF-W2TW91-F1
#
_cell.length_a   1.000
_cell.length_b   1.000
_cell.length_c   1.000
_cell.angle_alpha   90.00
_cell.angle_beta   90.00
_cell.angle_gamma   90.00
#
_symmetry.space_group_name_H-M   'P 1'
#
loop_
_entity.id
_entity.type
_entity.pdbx_description
1 polymer ?
#
loop_
_entity_poly.entity_id
_entity_poly.type
_entity_poly.pdbx_seq_one_letter_code
_entity_poly.pdbx_strand_id
1 'polypeptide(L)'
;MVEILGSMKTDQLSLKYENRSEGKKILERVPLYPGATLYIHELSFSEATEPLIQPLQLVNVKDLWFCGDILKKDFTTLLSSNIPSLCLTFDRLQQDCVITIREFIKSFLDGKRSQTSCRIGASGQQLRNVFESLAGVGEDCLSSGPRQVHLITALEETPIHCFIDALNTCT
;
A
#
# COMPACT_ATOMS: atom_id res chain seq x y z
N MET A 1 -12.58 24.46 -12.86
CA MET A 1 -11.43 23.55 -12.70
C MET A 1 -11.88 22.16 -12.26
N VAL A 2 -12.67 22.07 -11.19
CA VAL A 2 -13.27 20.82 -10.69
C VAL A 2 -14.14 20.07 -11.72
N GLU A 3 -14.99 20.78 -12.49
CA GLU A 3 -15.87 20.15 -13.48
C GLU A 3 -15.12 19.56 -14.69
N ILE A 4 -13.95 20.12 -15.02
CA ILE A 4 -13.12 19.65 -16.15
C ILE A 4 -12.46 18.30 -15.78
N LEU A 5 -12.11 18.09 -14.51
CA LEU A 5 -11.50 16.84 -14.07
C LEU A 5 -12.48 15.65 -14.13
N GLY A 6 -13.78 15.91 -13.90
CA GLY A 6 -14.82 14.88 -13.98
C GLY A 6 -15.10 14.36 -15.38
N SER A 7 -14.73 15.12 -16.42
CA SER A 7 -14.89 14.70 -17.81
C SER A 7 -13.64 14.05 -18.41
N MET A 8 -12.51 14.09 -17.70
CA MET A 8 -11.24 13.51 -18.14
C MET A 8 -11.05 12.12 -17.56
N LYS A 9 -10.87 11.13 -18.42
CA LYS A 9 -10.51 9.77 -18.03
C LYS A 9 -9.04 9.51 -18.30
N THR A 10 -8.35 8.82 -17.39
CA THR A 10 -6.90 8.60 -17.50
C THR A 10 -6.49 7.16 -17.19
N ASP A 11 -5.43 6.70 -17.84
CA ASP A 11 -4.75 5.43 -17.54
C ASP A 11 -3.74 5.58 -16.40
N GLN A 12 -3.36 6.83 -16.08
CA GLN A 12 -2.40 7.13 -15.02
C GLN A 12 -2.79 8.40 -14.29
N LEU A 13 -2.83 8.34 -12.96
CA LEU A 13 -2.98 9.50 -12.10
C LEU A 13 -1.80 9.56 -11.14
N SER A 14 -1.03 10.65 -11.18
CA SER A 14 0.00 10.95 -10.20
C SER A 14 -0.43 12.16 -9.39
N LEU A 15 -0.86 11.91 -8.17
CA LEU A 15 -1.39 12.91 -7.26
C LEU A 15 -0.39 13.17 -6.13
N LYS A 16 0.09 14.42 -6.05
CA LYS A 16 0.87 14.92 -4.92
C LYS A 16 0.07 16.03 -4.23
N TYR A 17 -0.05 15.99 -2.91
CA TYR A 17 -0.86 16.96 -2.17
C TYR A 17 -0.33 17.20 -0.77
N GLU A 18 -0.48 18.44 -0.28
CA GLU A 18 -0.20 18.81 1.12
C GLU A 18 -1.49 18.84 1.96
N ASN A 19 -2.64 19.07 1.32
CA ASN A 19 -3.94 19.10 1.96
C ASN A 19 -4.74 17.83 1.62
N ARG A 20 -4.96 16.96 2.61
CA ARG A 20 -5.65 15.67 2.42
C ARG A 20 -7.07 15.83 1.88
N SER A 21 -7.81 16.85 2.31
CA SER A 21 -9.16 17.11 1.81
C SER A 21 -9.18 17.48 0.32
N GLU A 22 -8.16 18.19 -0.17
CA GLU A 22 -8.01 18.47 -1.60
C GLU A 22 -7.59 17.23 -2.38
N GLY A 23 -6.63 16.44 -1.86
CA GLY A 23 -6.25 15.16 -2.45
C GLY A 23 -7.45 14.23 -2.63
N LYS A 24 -8.29 14.14 -1.61
CA LYS A 24 -9.54 13.38 -1.62
C LYS A 24 -10.51 13.83 -2.71
N LYS A 25 -10.74 15.15 -2.85
CA LYS A 25 -11.62 15.71 -3.90
C LYS A 25 -11.16 15.33 -5.30
N ILE A 26 -9.84 15.23 -5.53
CA ILE A 26 -9.30 14.82 -6.83
C ILE A 26 -9.54 13.32 -7.07
N LEU A 27 -9.23 12.47 -6.08
CA LEU A 27 -9.45 11.02 -6.17
C LEU A 27 -10.94 10.67 -6.38
N GLU A 28 -11.86 11.45 -5.82
CA GLU A 28 -13.30 11.28 -6.00
C GLU A 28 -13.80 11.68 -7.39
N ARG A 29 -13.03 12.47 -8.14
CA ARG A 29 -13.50 13.10 -9.38
C ARG A 29 -12.84 12.62 -10.64
N VAL A 30 -11.62 12.09 -10.58
CA VAL A 30 -10.89 11.66 -11.78
C VAL A 30 -11.27 10.21 -12.11
N PRO A 31 -12.09 9.95 -13.15
CA PRO A 31 -12.36 8.60 -13.58
C PRO A 31 -11.11 7.93 -14.16
N LEU A 32 -10.96 6.63 -13.88
CA LEU A 32 -9.83 5.83 -14.33
C LEU A 32 -10.26 4.81 -15.38
N TYR A 33 -9.44 4.60 -16.40
CA TYR A 33 -9.58 3.45 -17.31
C TYR A 33 -9.28 2.14 -16.58
N PRO A 34 -9.95 1.03 -16.96
CA PRO A 34 -9.59 -0.29 -16.43
C PRO A 34 -8.11 -0.59 -16.68
N GLY A 35 -7.41 -1.01 -15.63
CA GLY A 35 -5.97 -1.22 -15.68
C GLY A 35 -5.15 0.06 -15.49
N ALA A 36 -5.71 1.08 -14.83
CA ALA A 36 -5.00 2.31 -14.55
C ALA A 36 -3.95 2.15 -13.44
N THR A 37 -2.97 3.05 -13.45
CA THR A 37 -1.92 3.18 -12.43
C THR A 37 -2.14 4.43 -11.59
N LEU A 38 -2.09 4.29 -10.27
CA LEU A 38 -2.31 5.39 -9.33
C LEU A 38 -1.08 5.61 -8.44
N TYR A 39 -0.51 6.82 -8.49
CA TYR A 39 0.54 7.26 -7.58
C TYR A 39 -0.03 8.34 -6.66
N ILE A 40 0.04 8.10 -5.35
CA ILE A 40 -0.48 8.97 -4.31
C ILE A 40 0.69 9.32 -3.38
N HIS A 41 1.02 10.59 -3.29
CA HIS A 41 2.08 11.07 -2.40
C HIS A 41 1.56 12.24 -1.56
N GLU A 42 1.43 11.99 -0.27
CA GLU A 42 1.10 13.01 0.70
C GLU A 42 2.36 13.72 1.20
N LEU A 43 2.33 15.05 1.12
CA LEU A 43 3.43 15.95 1.49
C LEU A 43 3.12 16.75 2.76
N SER A 44 2.04 16.40 3.48
CA SER A 44 1.57 17.13 4.66
C SER A 44 2.49 16.97 5.86
N PHE A 45 3.25 15.86 5.92
CA PHE A 45 4.03 15.41 7.08
C PHE A 45 3.25 15.42 8.41
N SER A 46 1.91 15.35 8.33
CA SER A 46 1.01 15.39 9.47
C SER A 46 0.24 14.08 9.61
N GLU A 47 -0.18 13.78 10.83
CA GLU A 47 -0.95 12.58 11.12
C GLU A 47 -2.32 12.62 10.42
N ALA A 48 -2.69 11.48 9.88
CA ALA A 48 -3.96 11.27 9.23
C ALA A 48 -5.11 11.33 10.24
N THR A 49 -6.05 12.23 10.00
CA THR A 49 -7.25 12.39 10.82
C THR A 49 -8.52 11.97 10.11
N GLU A 50 -8.49 11.83 8.78
CA GLU A 50 -9.62 11.41 7.96
C GLU A 50 -9.23 10.40 6.88
N PRO A 51 -10.15 9.49 6.47
CA PRO A 51 -9.89 8.55 5.39
C PRO A 51 -9.79 9.22 4.02
N LEU A 52 -8.80 8.79 3.24
CA LEU A 52 -8.55 9.26 1.88
C LEU A 52 -9.14 8.33 0.81
N ILE A 53 -9.05 7.01 1.01
CA ILE A 53 -9.28 6.02 -0.05
C ILE A 53 -10.68 5.44 0.06
N GLN A 54 -11.46 5.50 -1.02
CA GLN A 54 -12.75 4.85 -1.08
C GLN A 54 -12.70 3.58 -1.96
N PRO A 55 -13.32 2.45 -1.55
CA PRO A 55 -13.25 1.20 -2.31
C PRO A 55 -13.67 1.32 -3.77
N LEU A 56 -14.70 2.12 -4.07
CA LEU A 56 -15.22 2.33 -5.43
C LEU A 56 -14.20 2.95 -6.38
N GLN A 57 -13.24 3.73 -5.86
CA GLN A 57 -12.19 4.38 -6.67
C GLN A 57 -11.12 3.39 -7.15
N LEU A 58 -11.05 2.20 -6.55
CA LEU A 58 -9.99 1.22 -6.78
C LEU A 58 -10.36 0.17 -7.84
N VAL A 59 -11.62 0.10 -8.27
CA VAL A 59 -12.15 -0.98 -9.14
C VAL A 59 -11.37 -1.13 -10.45
N ASN A 60 -10.88 -0.02 -10.99
CA ASN A 60 -10.17 0.00 -12.27
C ASN A 60 -8.64 0.05 -12.14
N VAL A 61 -8.10 -0.06 -10.92
CA VAL A 61 -6.67 0.13 -10.65
C VAL A 61 -5.94 -1.21 -10.70
N LYS A 62 -4.85 -1.29 -11.47
CA LYS A 62 -3.96 -2.47 -11.50
C LYS A 62 -2.71 -2.30 -10.63
N ASP A 63 -2.25 -1.07 -10.49
CA ASP A 63 -1.00 -0.71 -9.83
C ASP A 63 -1.26 0.52 -8.96
N LEU A 64 -0.97 0.44 -7.66
CA LEU A 64 -1.12 1.57 -6.74
C LEU A 64 0.11 1.75 -5.87
N TRP A 65 0.63 2.97 -5.87
CA TRP A 65 1.75 3.41 -5.07
C TRP A 65 1.27 4.51 -4.13
N PHE A 66 1.37 4.26 -2.82
CA PHE A 66 0.97 5.20 -1.78
C PHE A 66 2.19 5.54 -0.91
N CYS A 67 2.47 6.83 -0.76
CA CYS A 67 3.51 7.38 0.11
C CYS A 67 2.90 8.44 1.03
N GLY A 68 2.94 8.24 2.34
CA GLY A 68 2.42 9.20 3.33
C GLY A 68 1.89 8.51 4.57
N ASP A 69 1.26 9.26 5.47
CA ASP A 69 0.57 8.65 6.62
C ASP A 69 -0.73 7.97 6.19
N ILE A 70 -1.05 6.82 6.78
CA ILE A 70 -2.25 6.04 6.43
C ILE A 70 -3.06 5.68 7.67
N LEU A 71 -4.38 5.87 7.57
CA LEU A 71 -5.30 5.33 8.57
C LEU A 71 -5.48 3.82 8.37
N LYS A 72 -5.69 3.10 9.47
CA LYS A 72 -6.07 1.68 9.45
C LYS A 72 -7.18 1.35 8.44
N LYS A 73 -8.19 2.23 8.33
CA LYS A 73 -9.31 2.06 7.41
C LYS A 73 -8.88 2.06 5.94
N ASP A 74 -8.06 3.04 5.54
CA ASP A 74 -7.52 3.12 4.18
C ASP A 74 -6.57 1.94 3.92
N PHE A 75 -5.73 1.62 4.90
CA PHE A 75 -4.79 0.51 4.81
C PHE A 75 -5.49 -0.84 4.60
N THR A 76 -6.52 -1.11 5.41
CA THR A 76 -7.35 -2.32 5.28
C THR A 76 -8.07 -2.37 3.94
N THR A 77 -8.55 -1.22 3.46
CA THR A 77 -9.22 -1.09 2.16
C THR A 77 -8.26 -1.45 1.02
N LEU A 78 -7.02 -0.94 1.04
CA LEU A 78 -6.00 -1.23 0.04
C LEU A 78 -5.61 -2.72 0.05
N LEU A 79 -5.28 -3.28 1.23
CA LEU A 79 -4.87 -4.68 1.35
C LEU A 79 -5.99 -5.70 1.08
N SER A 80 -7.25 -5.26 1.09
CA SER A 80 -8.42 -6.08 0.76
C SER A 80 -8.97 -5.79 -0.64
N SER A 81 -8.34 -4.89 -1.38
CA SER A 81 -8.70 -4.60 -2.78
C SER A 81 -8.29 -5.73 -3.71
N ASN A 82 -8.78 -5.68 -4.95
CA ASN A 82 -8.35 -6.58 -6.03
C ASN A 82 -7.21 -6.01 -6.88
N ILE A 83 -6.53 -4.96 -6.40
CA ILE A 83 -5.37 -4.38 -7.09
C ILE A 83 -4.24 -5.42 -7.07
N PRO A 84 -3.77 -5.90 -8.23
CA PRO A 84 -2.72 -6.93 -8.29
C PRO A 84 -1.38 -6.48 -7.67
N SER A 85 -1.02 -5.22 -7.85
CA SER A 85 0.29 -4.67 -7.48
C SER A 85 0.13 -3.45 -6.57
N LEU A 86 0.59 -3.60 -5.33
CA LEU A 86 0.53 -2.57 -4.30
C LEU A 86 1.93 -2.21 -3.81
N CYS A 87 2.21 -0.91 -3.69
CA CYS A 87 3.38 -0.38 -3.03
C CYS A 87 2.92 0.64 -1.98
N LEU A 88 3.02 0.29 -0.71
CA LEU A 88 2.51 1.08 0.39
C LEU A 88 3.66 1.48 1.30
N THR A 89 3.98 2.76 1.32
CA THR A 89 5.10 3.36 2.03
C THR A 89 4.59 4.39 3.02
N PHE A 90 4.98 4.27 4.28
CA PHE A 90 4.47 5.13 5.34
C PHE A 90 5.59 5.68 6.21
N ASP A 91 5.47 6.94 6.59
CA ASP A 91 6.42 7.59 7.50
C ASP A 91 6.30 7.03 8.92
N ARG A 92 5.08 6.62 9.34
CA ARG A 92 4.81 6.05 10.65
C ARG A 92 3.86 4.86 10.53
N LEU A 93 4.28 3.70 11.03
CA LEU A 93 3.38 2.55 11.13
C LEU A 93 2.57 2.64 12.43
N GLN A 94 1.27 2.86 12.31
CA GLN A 94 0.34 2.79 13.45
C GLN A 94 0.26 1.35 13.97
N GLN A 95 0.14 1.18 15.29
CA GLN A 95 0.11 -0.15 15.92
C GLN A 95 -1.02 -1.03 15.39
N ASP A 96 -2.15 -0.43 15.07
CA ASP A 96 -3.30 -1.12 14.49
C ASP A 96 -3.03 -1.69 13.08
N CYS A 97 -2.11 -1.09 12.32
CA CYS A 97 -1.70 -1.56 11.00
C CYS A 97 -0.75 -2.77 11.09
N VAL A 98 0.02 -2.92 12.19
CA VAL A 98 0.89 -4.08 12.46
C VAL A 98 0.10 -5.39 12.40
N ILE A 99 -1.08 -5.42 13.03
CA ILE A 99 -1.97 -6.58 13.04
C ILE A 99 -2.45 -6.89 11.61
N THR A 100 -2.89 -5.86 10.89
CA THR A 100 -3.36 -5.99 9.51
C THR A 100 -2.27 -6.52 8.58
N ILE A 101 -1.01 -6.10 8.74
CA ILE A 101 0.13 -6.64 7.97
C ILE A 101 0.28 -8.13 8.24
N ARG A 102 0.25 -8.56 9.50
CA ARG A 102 0.40 -9.98 9.85
C ARG A 102 -0.69 -10.85 9.22
N GLU A 103 -1.93 -10.40 9.30
CA GLU A 103 -3.08 -11.09 8.70
C GLU A 103 -2.99 -11.12 7.17
N PHE A 104 -2.52 -10.03 6.57
CA PHE A 104 -2.27 -9.96 5.13
C PHE A 104 -1.22 -10.98 4.70
N ILE A 105 -0.05 -11.03 5.36
CA ILE A 105 1.04 -11.97 5.04
C ILE A 105 0.54 -13.42 5.08
N LYS A 106 -0.15 -13.82 6.16
CA LYS A 106 -0.74 -15.17 6.28
C LYS A 106 -1.72 -15.46 5.15
N SER A 107 -2.65 -14.54 4.92
CA SER A 107 -3.67 -14.70 3.86
C SER A 107 -3.04 -14.74 2.46
N PHE A 108 -1.96 -13.99 2.24
CA PHE A 108 -1.22 -14.00 0.99
C PHE A 108 -0.57 -15.36 0.79
N LEU A 109 0.21 -15.85 1.75
CA LEU A 109 0.86 -17.18 1.68
C LEU A 109 -0.14 -18.33 1.52
N ASP A 110 -1.34 -18.22 2.10
CA ASP A 110 -2.43 -19.17 1.96
C ASP A 110 -3.13 -19.13 0.58
N GLY A 111 -2.77 -18.19 -0.31
CA GLY A 111 -3.41 -18.02 -1.61
C GLY A 111 -4.76 -17.31 -1.58
N LYS A 112 -5.16 -16.75 -0.44
CA LYS A 112 -6.47 -16.08 -0.24
C LYS A 112 -6.50 -14.63 -0.71
N ARG A 113 -5.36 -14.06 -1.08
CA ARG A 113 -5.22 -12.68 -1.60
C ARG A 113 -5.05 -12.68 -3.11
N SER A 114 -5.74 -11.78 -3.80
CA SER A 114 -5.69 -11.65 -5.26
C SER A 114 -4.43 -10.93 -5.75
N GLN A 115 -3.75 -10.19 -4.87
CA GLN A 115 -2.47 -9.53 -5.14
C GLN A 115 -1.44 -10.52 -5.71
N THR A 116 -0.77 -10.13 -6.79
CA THR A 116 0.44 -10.77 -7.32
C THR A 116 1.69 -10.21 -6.69
N SER A 117 1.67 -8.92 -6.31
CA SER A 117 2.74 -8.26 -5.58
C SER A 117 2.20 -7.27 -4.54
N CYS A 118 2.83 -7.21 -3.38
CA CYS A 118 2.59 -6.17 -2.40
C CYS A 118 3.88 -5.84 -1.64
N ARG A 119 4.33 -4.59 -1.77
CA ARG A 119 5.43 -4.02 -0.99
C ARG A 119 4.87 -3.15 0.12
N ILE A 120 5.32 -3.39 1.35
CA ILE A 120 4.98 -2.57 2.51
C ILE A 120 6.28 -2.02 3.11
N GLY A 121 6.45 -0.70 3.06
CA GLY A 121 7.61 0.01 3.59
C GLY A 121 7.27 0.87 4.80
N ALA A 122 8.06 0.75 5.86
CA ALA A 122 7.97 1.55 7.08
C ALA A 122 9.32 1.52 7.85
N SER A 123 9.32 1.96 9.12
CA SER A 123 10.51 1.88 9.98
C SER A 123 11.01 0.44 10.16
N GLY A 124 12.34 0.26 10.17
CA GLY A 124 12.97 -1.06 10.13
C GLY A 124 12.62 -1.96 11.29
N GLN A 125 12.69 -1.45 12.52
CA GLN A 125 12.40 -2.24 13.72
C GLN A 125 10.95 -2.72 13.76
N GLN A 126 9.99 -1.88 13.33
CA GLN A 126 8.58 -2.24 13.36
C GLN A 126 8.27 -3.36 12.36
N LEU A 127 8.78 -3.27 11.13
CA LEU A 127 8.57 -4.31 10.13
C LEU A 127 9.31 -5.62 10.46
N ARG A 128 10.53 -5.54 11.02
CA ARG A 128 11.22 -6.73 11.51
C ARG A 128 10.41 -7.44 12.60
N ASN A 129 9.92 -6.70 13.61
CA ASN A 129 9.08 -7.28 14.66
C ASN A 129 7.78 -7.91 14.12
N VAL A 130 7.20 -7.33 13.06
CA VAL A 130 6.05 -7.92 12.36
C VAL A 130 6.44 -9.23 11.69
N PHE A 131 7.51 -9.22 10.91
CA PHE A 131 7.94 -10.35 10.11
C PHE A 131 8.43 -11.53 10.98
N GLU A 132 9.31 -11.28 11.93
CA GLU A 132 9.87 -12.31 12.82
C GLU A 132 8.81 -12.96 13.71
N SER A 133 7.72 -12.24 14.04
CA SER A 133 6.58 -12.83 14.75
C SER A 133 5.82 -13.89 13.93
N LEU A 134 6.10 -13.98 12.63
CA LEU A 134 5.54 -14.98 11.72
C LEU A 134 6.59 -15.99 11.27
N ALA A 135 7.80 -15.53 10.95
CA ALA A 135 8.86 -16.35 10.37
C ALA A 135 9.77 -17.01 11.41
N GLY A 136 9.94 -16.39 12.58
CA GLY A 136 11.02 -16.69 13.51
C GLY A 136 12.06 -15.57 13.55
N VAL A 137 12.78 -15.46 14.67
CA VAL A 137 13.81 -14.42 14.86
C VAL A 137 14.99 -14.66 13.92
N GLY A 138 15.45 -13.61 13.22
CA GLY A 138 16.56 -13.69 12.28
C GLY A 138 16.20 -14.23 10.90
N GLU A 139 14.95 -14.62 10.67
CA GLU A 139 14.47 -15.05 9.36
C GLU A 139 14.13 -13.84 8.48
N ASP A 140 14.40 -13.96 7.18
CA ASP A 140 14.16 -12.90 6.18
C ASP A 140 13.25 -13.35 5.04
N CYS A 141 12.82 -14.61 5.02
CA CYS A 141 11.96 -15.16 3.96
C CYS A 141 10.91 -16.13 4.52
N LEU A 142 9.67 -16.00 4.02
CA LEU A 142 8.58 -16.94 4.19
C LEU A 142 8.11 -17.41 2.82
N SER A 143 7.77 -18.69 2.68
CA SER A 143 7.27 -19.21 1.41
C SER A 143 6.18 -20.27 1.60
N SER A 144 5.20 -20.26 0.70
CA SER A 144 4.14 -21.26 0.60
C SER A 144 3.80 -21.45 -0.89
N GLY A 145 4.28 -22.56 -1.47
CA GLY A 145 4.20 -22.80 -2.90
C GLY A 145 4.83 -21.66 -3.72
N PRO A 146 4.13 -21.06 -4.71
CA PRO A 146 4.69 -20.00 -5.53
C PRO A 146 4.72 -18.63 -4.83
N ARG A 147 4.14 -18.52 -3.64
CA ARG A 147 4.03 -17.26 -2.92
C ARG A 147 5.15 -17.14 -1.90
N GLN A 148 5.82 -16.00 -1.93
CA GLN A 148 6.95 -15.68 -1.08
C GLN A 148 6.73 -14.33 -0.42
N VAL A 149 7.24 -14.16 0.79
CA VAL A 149 7.26 -12.88 1.50
C VAL A 149 8.69 -12.67 2.03
N HIS A 150 9.34 -11.63 1.55
CA HIS A 150 10.72 -11.29 1.90
C HIS A 150 10.77 -10.06 2.79
N LEU A 151 11.59 -10.10 3.83
CA LEU A 151 11.97 -8.93 4.60
C LEU A 151 13.28 -8.38 4.01
N ILE A 152 13.21 -7.18 3.45
CA ILE A 152 14.38 -6.50 2.89
C ILE A 152 14.75 -5.36 3.83
N THR A 153 15.97 -5.36 4.34
CA THR A 153 16.52 -4.22 5.08
C THR A 153 17.33 -3.37 4.10
N ALA A 154 16.90 -2.12 3.90
CA ALA A 154 17.59 -1.19 3.03
C ALA A 154 18.73 -0.47 3.77
N LEU A 155 19.74 0.00 3.03
CA LEU A 155 20.88 0.77 3.56
C LEU A 155 20.41 2.07 4.25
N GLU A 156 21.24 2.58 5.17
CA GLU A 156 20.96 3.64 6.16
C GLU A 156 20.46 5.00 5.61
N GLU A 157 20.44 5.22 4.29
CA GLU A 157 20.25 6.55 3.67
C GLU A 157 18.79 6.89 3.27
N THR A 158 17.80 6.02 3.49
CA THR A 158 16.38 6.31 3.18
C THR A 158 15.49 6.33 4.42
N PRO A 159 14.54 7.27 4.58
CA PRO A 159 13.67 7.35 5.77
C PRO A 159 12.82 6.08 6.00
N ILE A 160 12.64 5.26 4.94
CA ILE A 160 12.08 3.93 5.00
C ILE A 160 13.25 2.93 4.92
N HIS A 161 13.53 2.27 6.04
CA HIS A 161 14.72 1.42 6.19
C HIS A 161 14.42 -0.08 5.96
N CYS A 162 13.15 -0.43 5.71
CA CYS A 162 12.77 -1.83 5.54
C CYS A 162 11.51 -1.98 4.69
N PHE A 163 11.44 -3.10 3.96
CA PHE A 163 10.32 -3.48 3.13
C PHE A 163 9.92 -4.93 3.42
N ILE A 164 8.62 -5.19 3.39
CA ILE A 164 8.07 -6.54 3.25
C ILE A 164 7.56 -6.68 1.82
N ASP A 165 8.17 -7.57 1.05
CA ASP A 165 7.81 -7.86 -0.34
C ASP A 165 7.08 -9.21 -0.44
N ALA A 166 5.77 -9.16 -0.63
CA ALA A 166 4.95 -10.32 -0.95
C ALA A 166 4.90 -10.48 -2.48
N LEU A 167 5.34 -11.62 -3.01
CA LEU A 167 5.49 -11.89 -4.44
C LEU A 167 4.90 -13.26 -4.81
N ASN A 168 4.17 -13.32 -5.92
CA ASN A 168 3.72 -14.56 -6.55
C ASN A 168 4.60 -14.86 -7.77
N THR A 169 5.42 -15.91 -7.67
CA THR A 169 6.44 -16.28 -8.65
C THR A 169 5.90 -17.02 -9.89
N CYS A 170 4.60 -17.29 -9.97
CA CYS A 170 3.96 -17.89 -11.14
C CYS A 170 3.55 -16.88 -12.23
N THR A 171 4.15 -15.68 -12.27
CA THR A 171 3.82 -14.62 -13.24
C THR A 171 4.82 -14.57 -14.39
#